data_AF-A0A222PBS2-F1
#
_entry.id   AF-A0A222PBS2-F1
#
_cell.length_a   1.000
_cell.length_b   1.000
_cell.length_c   1.000
_cell.angle_alpha   90.00
_cell.angle_beta   90.00
_cell.angle_gamma   90.00
#
_symmetry.space_group_name_H-M   'P 1'
#
loop_
_entity.id
_entity.type
_entity.pdbx_description
1 polymer ?
#
loop_
_entity_poly.entity_id
_entity_poly.type
_entity_poly.pdbx_seq_one_letter_code
_entity_poly.pdbx_strand_id
1 'polypeptide(L)'
;MLIFLIPLFDSKPNVKPNVDYNVFVILDNNTTTNVENISKKLKENGIESLYEKKYIIQLTLYLTKYNMNNLHKIKEIIEKIANQTKSFNVEFYRLRKTDRKLLVLDAKNNENIQQLADEITVNLTKYHAKNINVPNWIKYIPEREKLFKLYGSSDVFTNFEPYIPLLSQVNLSQIQSFISKYNFNPFKSKAIGIGIAQVDDLGQAKNIIYSVKFKK
;
A
#
# COMPACT_ATOMS: atom_id res chain seq x y z
N MET A 1 47.67 4.48 -45.00
CA MET A 1 47.37 4.12 -43.60
C MET A 1 45.92 4.52 -43.33
N LEU A 2 44.98 3.57 -43.41
CA LEU A 2 43.55 3.83 -43.15
C LEU A 2 43.33 3.90 -41.64
N ILE A 3 42.87 5.04 -41.14
CA ILE A 3 42.44 5.19 -39.75
C ILE A 3 40.95 4.88 -39.73
N PHE A 4 40.58 3.74 -39.14
CA PHE A 4 39.18 3.42 -38.83
C PHE A 4 38.76 4.22 -37.59
N LEU A 5 37.82 5.15 -37.76
CA LEU A 5 37.05 5.72 -36.66
C LEU A 5 36.06 4.66 -36.17
N ILE A 6 36.31 4.10 -35.00
CA ILE A 6 35.31 3.30 -34.27
C ILE A 6 34.36 4.29 -33.59
N PRO A 7 33.04 4.28 -33.91
CA PRO A 7 32.10 5.07 -33.15
C PRO A 7 31.99 4.47 -31.74
N LEU A 8 32.40 5.25 -30.73
CA LEU A 8 32.06 4.99 -29.34
C LEU A 8 30.54 5.08 -29.23
N PHE A 9 29.87 3.93 -29.23
CA PHE A 9 28.49 3.83 -28.77
C PHE A 9 28.48 4.18 -27.29
N ASP A 10 28.06 5.41 -27.01
CA ASP A 10 27.78 5.90 -25.67
C ASP A 10 26.57 5.12 -25.14
N SER A 11 26.84 3.96 -24.53
CA SER A 11 25.85 3.11 -23.90
C SER A 11 25.37 3.79 -22.63
N LYS A 12 24.44 4.74 -22.79
CA LYS A 12 23.68 5.27 -21.65
C LYS A 12 23.13 4.06 -20.90
N PRO A 13 23.43 3.90 -19.60
CA PRO A 13 22.90 2.77 -18.84
C PRO A 13 21.38 2.78 -19.00
N ASN A 14 20.81 1.61 -19.27
CA ASN A 14 19.39 1.44 -19.49
C ASN A 14 18.68 1.65 -18.13
N VAL A 15 18.49 2.92 -17.73
CA VAL A 15 17.89 3.30 -16.46
C VAL A 15 16.41 2.93 -16.54
N LYS A 16 16.07 1.79 -15.95
CA LYS A 16 14.66 1.37 -15.81
C LYS A 16 13.87 2.46 -15.06
N PRO A 17 12.61 2.69 -15.44
CA PRO A 17 11.78 3.72 -14.82
C PRO A 17 11.55 3.44 -13.34
N ASN A 18 11.27 4.50 -12.58
CA ASN A 18 10.80 4.36 -11.20
C ASN A 18 9.38 3.77 -11.21
N VAL A 19 9.09 2.91 -10.25
CA VAL A 19 7.80 2.23 -10.09
C VAL A 19 7.31 2.37 -8.65
N ASP A 20 5.99 2.45 -8.47
CA ASP A 20 5.37 2.47 -7.15
C ASP A 20 5.27 1.05 -6.61
N TYR A 21 5.94 0.78 -5.48
CA TYR A 21 5.77 -0.45 -4.74
C TYR A 21 5.03 -0.20 -3.45
N ASN A 22 3.96 -0.98 -3.25
CA ASN A 22 3.27 -1.09 -1.99
C ASN A 22 3.82 -2.28 -1.21
N VAL A 23 4.36 -2.02 -0.02
CA VAL A 23 4.60 -3.05 0.99
C VAL A 23 3.40 -3.07 1.91
N PHE A 24 2.78 -4.23 2.09
CA PHE A 24 1.51 -4.36 2.81
C PHE A 24 1.48 -5.62 3.68
N VAL A 25 0.59 -5.65 4.66
CA VAL A 25 0.32 -6.83 5.48
C VAL A 25 -0.50 -7.85 4.69
N ILE A 26 -0.09 -9.12 4.75
CA ILE A 26 -0.93 -10.25 4.34
C ILE A 26 -1.78 -10.65 5.54
N LEU A 27 -3.10 -10.61 5.37
CA LEU A 27 -4.08 -10.95 6.39
C LEU A 27 -4.61 -12.37 6.18
N ASP A 28 -5.13 -12.97 7.25
CA ASP A 28 -5.78 -14.28 7.17
C ASP A 28 -7.11 -14.24 6.39
N ASN A 29 -7.66 -15.43 6.12
CA ASN A 29 -8.88 -15.59 5.34
C ASN A 29 -10.10 -14.90 5.95
N ASN A 30 -10.10 -14.60 7.25
CA ASN A 30 -11.23 -13.89 7.86
C ASN A 30 -11.38 -12.48 7.26
N THR A 31 -10.28 -11.82 6.92
CA THR A 31 -10.34 -10.53 6.21
C THR A 31 -10.97 -10.71 4.83
N THR A 32 -10.54 -11.71 4.05
CA THR A 32 -11.09 -11.97 2.72
C THR A 32 -12.59 -12.20 2.75
N THR A 33 -13.08 -13.06 3.65
CA THR A 33 -14.51 -13.32 3.82
C THR A 33 -15.29 -12.05 4.14
N ASN A 34 -14.79 -11.20 5.04
CA ASN A 34 -15.47 -9.95 5.40
C ASN A 34 -15.45 -8.93 4.26
N VAL A 35 -14.33 -8.76 3.56
CA VAL A 35 -14.23 -7.86 2.40
C VAL A 35 -15.13 -8.32 1.26
N GLU A 36 -15.22 -9.62 1.01
CA GLU A 36 -16.14 -10.20 0.02
C GLU A 36 -17.61 -9.93 0.39
N ASN A 37 -17.98 -10.14 1.66
CA ASN A 37 -19.34 -9.85 2.14
C ASN A 37 -19.70 -8.37 2.00
N ILE A 38 -18.78 -7.45 2.35
CA ILE A 38 -18.98 -6.01 2.15
C ILE A 38 -19.10 -5.69 0.65
N SER A 39 -18.25 -6.30 -0.19
CA SER A 39 -18.27 -6.11 -1.64
C SER A 39 -19.57 -6.55 -2.29
N LYS A 40 -20.14 -7.70 -1.86
CA LYS A 40 -21.46 -8.14 -2.29
C LYS A 40 -22.54 -7.12 -1.94
N LYS A 41 -22.49 -6.55 -0.73
CA LYS A 41 -23.45 -5.54 -0.26
C LYS A 41 -23.31 -4.21 -1.01
N LEU A 42 -22.08 -3.81 -1.35
CA LEU A 42 -21.82 -2.68 -2.23
C LEU A 42 -22.43 -2.92 -3.63
N LYS A 43 -22.23 -4.13 -4.18
CA LYS A 43 -22.77 -4.52 -5.50
C LYS A 43 -24.29 -4.52 -5.55
N GLU A 44 -24.96 -5.01 -4.50
CA GLU A 44 -26.42 -4.92 -4.33
C GLU A 44 -26.94 -3.46 -4.38
N ASN A 45 -26.08 -2.47 -4.08
CA ASN A 45 -26.39 -1.04 -4.17
C ASN A 45 -25.82 -0.38 -5.44
N GLY A 46 -25.43 -1.16 -6.44
CA GLY A 46 -24.89 -0.67 -7.72
C GLY A 46 -23.46 -0.11 -7.63
N ILE A 47 -22.72 -0.42 -6.56
CA ILE A 47 -21.34 0.05 -6.35
C ILE A 47 -20.36 -1.11 -6.56
N GLU A 48 -19.50 -0.99 -7.56
CA GLU A 48 -18.47 -2.00 -7.82
C GLU A 48 -17.21 -1.75 -6.97
N SER A 49 -16.87 -2.72 -6.12
CA SER A 49 -15.71 -2.63 -5.23
C SER A 49 -14.38 -2.92 -5.92
N LEU A 50 -13.27 -2.55 -5.27
CA LEU A 50 -11.93 -2.93 -5.70
C LEU A 50 -11.76 -4.46 -5.74
N TYR A 51 -12.36 -5.17 -4.79
CA TYR A 51 -12.37 -6.63 -4.76
C TYR A 51 -13.10 -7.23 -5.98
N GLU A 52 -14.27 -6.71 -6.35
CA GLU A 52 -14.99 -7.13 -7.57
C GLU A 52 -14.14 -6.90 -8.84
N LYS A 53 -13.40 -5.79 -8.88
CA LYS A 53 -12.45 -5.43 -9.94
C LYS A 53 -11.15 -6.24 -9.95
N LYS A 54 -11.04 -7.25 -9.08
CA LYS A 54 -9.90 -8.16 -8.93
C LYS A 54 -8.63 -7.49 -8.42
N TYR A 55 -8.76 -6.39 -7.69
CA TYR A 55 -7.65 -5.86 -6.91
C TYR A 55 -7.45 -6.71 -5.65
N ILE A 56 -6.19 -6.84 -5.22
CA ILE A 56 -5.84 -7.56 -4.01
C ILE A 56 -6.28 -6.78 -2.77
N ILE A 57 -6.57 -7.51 -1.70
CA ILE A 57 -6.77 -6.92 -0.38
C ILE A 57 -5.41 -6.53 0.17
N GLN A 58 -5.21 -5.24 0.43
CA GLN A 58 -3.95 -4.71 0.90
C GLN A 58 -4.17 -3.72 2.05
N LEU A 59 -3.52 -3.98 3.18
CA LEU A 59 -3.34 -3.01 4.26
C LEU A 59 -1.90 -2.50 4.15
N THR A 60 -1.73 -1.32 3.56
CA THR A 60 -0.43 -0.71 3.29
C THR A 60 0.35 -0.45 4.57
N LEU A 61 1.63 -0.84 4.57
CA LEU A 61 2.62 -0.50 5.58
C LEU A 61 3.50 0.65 5.09
N TYR A 62 3.90 0.60 3.81
CA TYR A 62 4.70 1.65 3.19
C TYR A 62 4.57 1.61 1.67
N LEU A 63 4.10 2.71 1.09
CA LEU A 63 3.97 2.91 -0.36
C LEU A 63 4.83 4.08 -0.79
N THR A 64 5.75 3.82 -1.72
CA THR A 64 6.60 4.85 -2.34
C THR A 64 7.11 4.40 -3.71
N LYS A 65 7.75 5.32 -4.44
CA LYS A 65 8.42 5.02 -5.70
C LYS A 65 9.84 4.52 -5.43
N TYR A 66 10.25 3.50 -6.17
CA TYR A 66 11.59 2.95 -6.15
C TYR A 66 12.18 2.90 -7.55
N ASN A 67 13.51 2.97 -7.66
CA ASN A 67 14.17 2.48 -8.86
C ASN A 67 13.94 0.95 -8.93
N MET A 68 13.44 0.46 -10.07
CA MET A 68 13.09 -0.95 -10.24
C MET A 68 14.26 -1.92 -9.96
N ASN A 69 15.51 -1.47 -10.13
CA ASN A 69 16.71 -2.28 -9.84
C ASN A 69 16.88 -2.58 -8.34
N ASN A 70 16.19 -1.85 -7.45
CA ASN A 70 16.24 -2.10 -6.01
C ASN A 70 15.29 -3.20 -5.54
N LEU A 71 14.43 -3.78 -6.41
CA LEU A 71 13.44 -4.77 -6.00
C LEU A 71 14.06 -5.96 -5.23
N HIS A 72 15.22 -6.47 -5.68
CA HIS A 72 15.92 -7.54 -4.96
C HIS A 72 16.25 -7.15 -3.52
N LYS A 73 16.84 -5.97 -3.31
CA LYS A 73 17.21 -5.46 -1.99
C LYS A 73 15.98 -5.24 -1.09
N ILE A 74 14.88 -4.77 -1.69
CA ILE A 74 13.61 -4.61 -0.97
C ILE A 74 13.10 -5.98 -0.50
N LYS A 75 13.12 -7.01 -1.36
CA LYS A 75 12.73 -8.38 -0.99
C LYS A 75 13.56 -8.92 0.17
N GLU A 76 14.89 -8.80 0.11
CA GLU A 76 15.78 -9.26 1.19
C GLU A 76 15.48 -8.61 2.54
N ILE A 77 15.20 -7.30 2.54
CA ILE A 77 14.85 -6.56 3.76
C ILE A 77 13.51 -7.04 4.31
N ILE A 78 12.50 -7.18 3.44
CA ILE A 78 11.17 -7.66 3.83
C ILE A 78 11.24 -9.09 4.37
N GLU A 79 12.06 -9.96 3.77
CA GLU A 79 12.28 -11.31 4.26
C GLU A 79 12.89 -11.32 5.67
N LYS A 80 13.92 -10.51 5.90
CA LYS A 80 14.56 -10.38 7.21
C LYS A 80 13.57 -9.92 8.29
N ILE A 81 12.78 -8.88 8.01
CA ILE A 81 11.78 -8.33 8.93
C ILE A 81 10.69 -9.39 9.20
N ALA A 82 10.19 -10.06 8.15
CA ALA A 82 9.15 -11.08 8.30
C ALA A 82 9.61 -12.28 9.16
N ASN A 83 10.88 -12.69 9.02
CA ASN A 83 11.47 -13.77 9.82
C ASN A 83 11.65 -13.42 11.30
N GLN A 84 11.61 -12.13 11.66
CA GLN A 84 11.70 -11.63 13.04
C GLN A 84 10.33 -11.27 13.62
N THR A 85 9.32 -11.13 12.76
CA THR A 85 7.96 -10.75 13.12
C THR A 85 7.11 -11.98 13.42
N LYS A 86 6.33 -11.94 14.50
CA LYS A 86 5.29 -12.94 14.81
C LYS A 86 3.95 -12.49 14.25
N SER A 87 3.05 -13.43 13.99
CA SER A 87 1.67 -13.09 13.66
C SER A 87 0.97 -12.34 14.80
N PHE A 88 0.17 -11.34 14.48
CA PHE A 88 -0.53 -10.50 15.46
C PHE A 88 -1.97 -10.18 15.02
N ASN A 89 -2.80 -9.78 15.98
CA ASN A 89 -4.20 -9.46 15.72
C ASN A 89 -4.36 -8.06 15.11
N VAL A 90 -5.27 -7.95 14.16
CA VAL A 90 -5.75 -6.70 13.57
C VAL A 90 -7.24 -6.61 13.81
N GLU A 91 -7.72 -5.48 14.31
CA GLU A 91 -9.15 -5.26 14.57
C GLU A 91 -9.70 -4.21 13.62
N PHE A 92 -10.67 -4.59 12.81
CA PHE A 92 -11.39 -3.68 11.93
C PHE A 92 -12.66 -3.20 12.61
N TYR A 93 -12.85 -1.89 12.68
CA TYR A 93 -13.84 -1.30 13.60
C TYR A 93 -14.83 -0.33 12.96
N ARG A 94 -14.58 0.15 11.74
CA ARG A 94 -15.55 0.96 11.00
C ARG A 94 -15.29 0.99 9.50
N LEU A 95 -16.33 1.37 8.76
CA LEU A 95 -16.21 1.89 7.41
C LEU A 95 -16.13 3.42 7.48
N ARG A 96 -15.20 4.01 6.73
CA ARG A 96 -15.03 5.46 6.69
C ARG A 96 -14.83 5.93 5.26
N LYS A 97 -15.35 7.13 4.99
CA LYS A 97 -14.96 7.92 3.83
C LYS A 97 -13.71 8.73 4.16
N THR A 98 -12.64 8.60 3.38
CA THR A 98 -11.44 9.43 3.53
C THR A 98 -11.57 10.75 2.78
N ASP A 99 -10.71 11.72 3.09
CA ASP A 99 -10.65 13.01 2.38
C ASP A 99 -10.28 12.85 0.90
N ARG A 100 -9.60 11.74 0.57
CA ARG A 100 -9.31 11.31 -0.81
C ARG A 100 -10.52 10.68 -1.52
N LYS A 101 -11.71 10.76 -0.93
CA LYS A 101 -12.98 10.21 -1.44
C LYS A 101 -12.94 8.69 -1.63
N LEU A 102 -12.13 8.00 -0.84
CA LEU A 102 -12.08 6.54 -0.78
C LEU A 102 -13.12 6.06 0.25
N LEU A 103 -13.74 4.92 0.00
CA LEU A 103 -14.34 4.12 1.07
C LEU A 103 -13.29 3.15 1.56
N VAL A 104 -13.01 3.19 2.86
CA VAL A 104 -12.01 2.32 3.49
C VAL A 104 -12.62 1.55 4.65
N LEU A 105 -12.02 0.39 4.91
CA LEU A 105 -12.22 -0.40 6.11
C LEU A 105 -11.07 -0.07 7.07
N ASP A 106 -11.36 0.69 8.12
CA ASP A 106 -10.35 1.12 9.09
C ASP A 106 -9.98 -0.03 10.04
N ALA A 107 -8.67 -0.24 10.21
CA ALA A 107 -8.11 -1.06 11.26
C ALA A 107 -7.71 -0.18 12.44
N LYS A 108 -7.80 -0.70 13.67
CA LYS A 108 -7.21 -0.05 14.83
C LYS A 108 -5.69 -0.10 14.70
N ASN A 109 -5.07 1.06 14.84
CA ASN A 109 -3.64 1.13 15.02
C ASN A 109 -3.28 0.57 16.41
N ASN A 110 -2.30 -0.32 16.45
CA ASN A 110 -1.78 -0.92 17.67
C ASN A 110 -0.25 -1.02 17.56
N GLU A 111 0.39 -1.31 18.69
CA GLU A 111 1.85 -1.33 18.78
C GLU A 111 2.50 -2.22 17.70
N ASN A 112 1.97 -3.42 17.44
CA ASN A 112 2.58 -4.35 16.49
C ASN A 112 2.57 -3.81 15.05
N ILE A 113 1.43 -3.27 14.60
CA ILE A 113 1.30 -2.78 13.23
C ILE A 113 2.02 -1.44 13.02
N GLN A 114 2.04 -0.58 14.05
CA GLN A 114 2.82 0.66 14.05
C GLN A 114 4.31 0.36 13.95
N GLN A 115 4.82 -0.50 14.84
CA GLN A 115 6.25 -0.88 14.85
C GLN A 115 6.67 -1.50 13.52
N LEU A 116 5.83 -2.39 12.94
CA LEU A 116 6.13 -2.99 11.64
C LEU A 116 6.17 -1.95 10.51
N ALA A 117 5.21 -1.02 10.47
CA ALA A 117 5.19 0.05 9.46
C ALA A 117 6.41 0.98 9.57
N ASP A 118 6.79 1.34 10.81
CA ASP A 118 7.94 2.19 11.09
C ASP A 118 9.27 1.49 10.74
N GLU A 119 9.41 0.22 11.11
CA GLU A 119 10.60 -0.58 10.79
C GLU A 119 10.78 -0.71 9.27
N ILE A 120 9.71 -1.00 8.54
CA ILE A 120 9.73 -1.06 7.07
C ILE A 120 10.13 0.30 6.49
N THR A 121 9.52 1.39 6.98
CA THR A 121 9.81 2.75 6.50
C THR A 121 11.30 3.09 6.70
N VAL A 122 11.84 2.87 7.89
CA VAL A 122 13.25 3.17 8.23
C VAL A 122 14.21 2.34 7.37
N ASN A 123 13.94 1.06 7.16
CA ASN A 123 14.84 0.20 6.40
C ASN A 123 14.77 0.45 4.89
N LEU A 124 13.60 0.83 4.37
CA LEU A 124 13.39 1.00 2.94
C LEU A 124 13.59 2.44 2.43
N THR A 125 13.50 3.46 3.30
CA THR A 125 13.59 4.87 2.86
C THR A 125 14.86 5.19 2.09
N LYS A 126 16.01 4.57 2.41
CA LYS A 126 17.25 4.83 1.66
C LYS A 126 17.19 4.40 0.18
N TYR A 127 16.22 3.56 -0.21
CA TYR A 127 16.02 3.08 -1.58
C TYR A 127 14.91 3.79 -2.33
N HIS A 128 14.13 4.68 -1.68
CA HIS A 128 13.09 5.43 -2.36
C HIS A 128 13.72 6.33 -3.44
N ALA A 129 13.02 6.48 -4.56
CA ALA A 129 13.45 7.27 -5.69
C ALA A 129 13.59 8.74 -5.30
N LYS A 130 14.75 9.36 -5.59
CA LYS A 130 14.96 10.78 -5.35
C LYS A 130 14.22 11.63 -6.37
N ASN A 131 13.91 12.87 -6.00
CA ASN A 131 13.27 13.88 -6.85
C ASN A 131 11.88 13.46 -7.39
N ILE A 132 11.08 12.79 -6.56
CA ILE A 132 9.70 12.47 -6.90
C ILE A 132 8.79 13.68 -6.72
N ASN A 133 7.86 13.86 -7.64
CA ASN A 133 6.87 14.94 -7.55
C ASN A 133 5.95 14.70 -6.35
N VAL A 134 5.83 15.72 -5.50
CA VAL A 134 4.87 15.72 -4.39
C VAL A 134 3.45 15.74 -4.97
N PRO A 135 2.56 14.79 -4.60
CA PRO A 135 1.15 14.81 -4.97
C PRO A 135 0.48 16.14 -4.62
N ASN A 136 -0.35 16.67 -5.52
CA ASN A 136 -0.96 18.00 -5.35
C ASN A 136 -1.76 18.15 -4.05
N TRP A 137 -2.42 17.09 -3.58
CA TRP A 137 -3.19 17.12 -2.34
C TRP A 137 -2.30 17.24 -1.08
N ILE A 138 -1.03 16.82 -1.15
CA ILE A 138 -0.07 16.92 -0.05
C ILE A 138 0.50 18.35 0.05
N LYS A 139 0.61 19.07 -1.07
CA LYS A 139 1.23 20.41 -1.13
C LYS A 139 0.56 21.45 -0.21
N TYR A 140 -0.68 21.20 0.21
CA TYR A 140 -1.42 22.08 1.11
C TYR A 140 -1.35 21.65 2.58
N ILE A 141 -0.57 20.60 2.90
CA ILE A 141 -0.39 20.05 4.25
C ILE A 141 1.12 20.00 4.54
N PRO A 142 1.73 21.07 5.08
CA PRO A 142 3.19 21.21 5.18
C PRO A 142 3.89 20.06 5.91
N GLU A 143 3.28 19.53 6.97
CA GLU A 143 3.82 18.39 7.72
C GLU A 143 3.92 17.14 6.84
N ARG A 144 2.85 16.81 6.10
CA ARG A 144 2.82 15.66 5.18
C ARG A 144 3.76 15.85 4.00
N GLU A 145 3.94 17.09 3.53
CA GLU A 145 4.92 17.39 2.48
C GLU A 145 6.35 17.12 2.95
N LYS A 146 6.70 17.54 4.18
CA LYS A 146 8.01 17.27 4.78
C LYS A 146 8.26 15.76 4.87
N LEU A 147 7.29 14.99 5.36
CA LEU A 147 7.39 13.53 5.42
C LEU A 147 7.55 12.91 4.04
N PHE A 148 6.75 13.35 3.06
CA PHE A 148 6.84 12.84 1.69
C PHE A 148 8.21 13.11 1.07
N LYS A 149 8.81 14.29 1.30
CA LYS A 149 10.15 14.62 0.80
C LYS A 149 11.26 13.76 1.44
N LEU A 150 11.11 13.43 2.73
CA LEU A 150 12.12 12.66 3.48
C LEU A 150 12.00 11.15 3.27
N TYR A 151 10.77 10.64 3.20
CA TYR A 151 10.46 9.21 3.22
C TYR A 151 9.73 8.75 1.97
N GLY A 152 9.46 9.62 1.00
CA GLY A 152 8.72 9.26 -0.20
C GLY A 152 7.26 8.83 0.02
N SER A 153 6.73 9.06 1.23
CA SER A 153 5.35 8.78 1.63
C SER A 153 4.94 9.74 2.75
N SER A 154 3.67 10.15 2.79
CA SER A 154 3.14 11.04 3.83
C SER A 154 2.56 10.30 5.04
N ASP A 155 2.21 9.03 4.85
CA ASP A 155 1.37 8.27 5.79
C ASP A 155 2.26 7.32 6.62
N VAL A 156 3.31 7.89 7.24
CA VAL A 156 4.37 7.19 7.97
C VAL A 156 4.49 7.70 9.41
N PHE A 157 5.03 6.88 10.32
CA PHE A 157 5.22 7.22 11.74
C PHE A 157 3.91 7.64 12.40
N THR A 158 3.88 8.81 13.03
CA THR A 158 2.70 9.37 13.69
C THR A 158 1.53 9.64 12.74
N ASN A 159 1.77 9.68 11.43
CA ASN A 159 0.74 9.84 10.39
C ASN A 159 0.26 8.49 9.80
N PHE A 160 0.74 7.36 10.33
CA PHE A 160 0.31 6.04 9.88
C PHE A 160 -1.14 5.75 10.29
N GLU A 161 -1.99 5.50 9.29
CA GLU A 161 -3.39 5.07 9.47
C GLU A 161 -3.61 3.73 8.78
N PRO A 162 -3.75 2.62 9.52
CA PRO A 162 -3.96 1.32 8.90
C PRO A 162 -5.41 1.16 8.42
N TYR A 163 -5.58 0.95 7.11
CA TYR A 163 -6.88 0.69 6.50
C TYR A 163 -6.75 -0.17 5.24
N ILE A 164 -7.87 -0.75 4.80
CA ILE A 164 -8.01 -1.41 3.49
C ILE A 164 -8.92 -0.55 2.61
N PRO A 165 -8.47 -0.10 1.44
CA PRO A 165 -9.34 0.58 0.48
C PRO A 165 -10.34 -0.41 -0.12
N LEU A 166 -11.63 -0.06 -0.09
CA LEU A 166 -12.71 -0.83 -0.72
C LEU A 166 -13.13 -0.22 -2.04
N LEU A 167 -12.99 1.10 -2.18
CA LEU A 167 -13.34 1.88 -3.38
C LEU A 167 -12.25 2.92 -3.66
N SER A 168 -11.83 3.04 -4.93
CA SER A 168 -10.83 4.04 -5.34
C SER A 168 -11.43 5.35 -5.83
N GLN A 169 -12.63 5.36 -6.41
CA GLN A 169 -13.35 6.57 -6.88
C GLN A 169 -14.85 6.26 -7.08
N VAL A 170 -15.75 6.76 -6.23
CA VAL A 170 -17.22 6.61 -6.40
C VAL A 170 -17.94 7.91 -6.02
N ASN A 171 -19.16 8.09 -6.54
CA ASN A 171 -20.05 9.20 -6.19
C ASN A 171 -20.24 9.30 -4.66
N LEU A 172 -20.00 10.48 -4.11
CA LEU A 172 -20.02 10.76 -2.68
C LEU A 172 -21.39 10.47 -2.05
N SER A 173 -22.49 10.78 -2.74
CA SER A 173 -23.84 10.55 -2.22
C SER A 173 -24.15 9.05 -2.11
N GLN A 174 -23.67 8.25 -3.06
CA GLN A 174 -23.83 6.79 -3.04
C GLN A 174 -23.06 6.16 -1.88
N ILE A 175 -21.80 6.56 -1.65
CA ILE A 175 -21.01 6.09 -0.50
C ILE A 175 -21.71 6.44 0.81
N GLN A 176 -22.15 7.70 0.96
CA GLN A 176 -22.77 8.15 2.20
C GLN A 176 -24.09 7.42 2.49
N SER A 177 -24.91 7.22 1.45
CA SER A 177 -26.13 6.41 1.54
C SER A 177 -25.82 4.97 1.96
N PHE A 178 -24.81 4.34 1.36
CA PHE A 178 -24.38 2.99 1.73
C PHE A 178 -23.95 2.91 3.20
N ILE A 179 -23.02 3.77 3.64
CA ILE A 179 -22.51 3.77 5.02
C ILE A 179 -23.66 3.96 6.03
N SER A 180 -24.62 4.84 5.74
CA SER A 180 -25.74 5.12 6.66
C SER A 180 -26.70 3.94 6.87
N LYS A 181 -26.77 3.01 5.91
CA LYS A 181 -27.67 1.85 5.93
C LYS A 181 -26.96 0.55 6.28
N TYR A 182 -25.66 0.49 6.06
CA TYR A 182 -24.87 -0.71 6.26
C TYR A 182 -24.52 -0.87 7.75
N ASN A 183 -25.07 -1.91 8.38
CA ASN A 183 -24.71 -2.26 9.75
C ASN A 183 -23.36 -2.99 9.77
N PHE A 184 -22.27 -2.24 9.90
CA PHE A 184 -20.93 -2.81 9.99
C PHE A 184 -20.72 -3.49 11.35
N ASN A 185 -20.34 -4.76 11.31
CA ASN A 185 -19.94 -5.52 12.50
C ASN A 185 -18.40 -5.52 12.61
N PRO A 186 -17.81 -4.95 13.67
CA PRO A 186 -16.38 -5.06 13.92
C PRO A 186 -15.93 -6.52 13.97
N PHE A 187 -14.73 -6.77 13.43
CA PHE A 187 -14.17 -8.11 13.39
C PHE A 187 -12.65 -8.10 13.59
N LYS A 188 -12.12 -9.23 14.02
CA LYS A 188 -10.68 -9.44 14.24
C LYS A 188 -10.13 -10.37 13.17
N SER A 189 -8.95 -10.09 12.67
CA SER A 189 -8.18 -10.94 11.76
C SER A 189 -6.74 -11.03 12.27
N LYS A 190 -5.91 -11.86 11.65
CA LYS A 190 -4.48 -11.92 11.91
C LYS A 190 -3.67 -11.42 10.74
N ALA A 191 -2.69 -10.60 11.04
CA ALA A 191 -1.54 -10.35 10.16
C ALA A 191 -0.65 -11.60 10.19
N ILE A 192 -0.40 -12.20 9.02
CA ILE A 192 0.29 -13.49 8.88
C ILE A 192 1.51 -13.43 7.95
N GLY A 193 1.80 -12.26 7.37
CA GLY A 193 2.97 -12.06 6.53
C GLY A 193 3.04 -10.66 5.94
N ILE A 194 4.02 -10.47 5.06
CA ILE A 194 4.25 -9.22 4.32
C ILE A 194 4.22 -9.53 2.83
N GLY A 195 3.55 -8.67 2.07
CA GLY A 195 3.51 -8.70 0.62
C GLY A 195 4.16 -7.45 0.01
N ILE A 196 4.61 -7.60 -1.23
CA ILE A 196 5.02 -6.51 -2.10
C ILE A 196 4.20 -6.60 -3.38
N ALA A 197 3.68 -5.47 -3.84
CA ALA A 197 3.03 -5.35 -5.14
C ALA A 197 3.48 -4.09 -5.86
N GLN A 198 3.54 -4.15 -7.19
CA GLN A 198 3.57 -2.95 -8.02
C GLN A 198 2.15 -2.44 -8.17
N VAL A 199 1.93 -1.16 -7.92
CA VAL A 199 0.60 -0.55 -7.93
C VAL A 199 0.39 0.40 -9.11
N ASP A 200 -0.87 0.61 -9.45
CA ASP A 200 -1.31 1.65 -10.39
C ASP A 200 -1.32 3.05 -9.72
N ASP A 201 -1.73 4.06 -10.48
CA ASP A 201 -1.81 5.46 -10.01
C ASP A 201 -2.81 5.68 -8.86
N LEU A 202 -3.68 4.69 -8.59
CA LEU A 202 -4.60 4.69 -7.45
C LEU A 202 -3.99 3.99 -6.22
N GLY A 203 -2.74 3.55 -6.30
CA GLY A 203 -2.08 2.77 -5.28
C GLY A 203 -2.65 1.35 -5.16
N GLN A 204 -3.33 0.84 -6.20
CA GLN A 204 -3.96 -0.49 -6.19
C GLN A 204 -3.21 -1.50 -7.06
N ALA A 205 -3.22 -2.77 -6.65
CA ALA A 205 -2.56 -3.86 -7.37
C ALA A 205 -3.51 -5.04 -7.61
N LYS A 206 -3.32 -5.74 -8.72
CA LYS A 206 -4.03 -7.01 -9.01
C LYS A 206 -3.17 -8.25 -8.74
N ASN A 207 -1.85 -8.07 -8.62
CA ASN A 207 -0.90 -9.16 -8.46
C ASN A 207 0.10 -8.84 -7.34
N ILE A 208 0.42 -9.87 -6.55
CA ILE A 208 1.49 -9.84 -5.56
C ILE A 208 2.79 -10.26 -6.27
N ILE A 209 3.84 -9.43 -6.18
CA ILE A 209 5.13 -9.72 -6.83
C ILE A 209 6.11 -10.47 -5.92
N TYR A 210 5.85 -10.43 -4.60
CA TYR A 210 6.56 -11.18 -3.58
C TYR A 210 5.73 -11.25 -2.31
N SER A 211 5.81 -12.38 -1.61
CA SER A 211 5.20 -12.55 -0.30
C SER A 211 6.06 -13.45 0.57
N VAL A 212 6.03 -13.18 1.86
CA VAL A 212 6.71 -13.97 2.88
C VAL A 212 5.82 -14.04 4.11
N LYS A 213 5.67 -15.23 4.69
CA LYS A 213 4.91 -15.43 5.92
C LYS A 213 5.74 -15.01 7.11
N PHE A 214 5.07 -14.54 8.16
CA PHE A 214 5.71 -14.33 9.45
C PHE A 214 6.23 -15.65 10.03
N LYS A 215 7.19 -15.52 10.95
CA LYS A 215 7.66 -16.66 11.73
C LYS A 215 6.48 -17.30 12.47
N LYS A 216 6.43 -18.64 12.41
CA LYS A 216 5.46 -19.43 13.19
C LYS A 216 5.73 -19.29 14.69
#